data_AF-A0A841P8D3-F1
#
_entry.id   AF-A0A841P8D3-F1
#
_cell.length_a   1.000
_cell.length_b   1.000
_cell.length_c   1.000
_cell.angle_alpha   90.00
_cell.angle_beta   90.00
_cell.angle_gamma   90.00
#
_symmetry.space_group_name_H-M   'P 1'
#
loop_
_entity.id
_entity.type
_entity.pdbx_description
1 polymer ?
#
loop_
_entity_poly.entity_id
_entity_poly.type
_entity_poly.pdbx_seq_one_letter_code
_entity_poly.pdbx_strand_id
1 'polypeptide(L)'
;MVFGSSVMHSRMAWNAEQLAFVAFDILHKNGQDLRSRRAIERKALLWDLVKPAEGIILYSQHVEGGAEFFGGVERMGLEGMVSKRRNSPYRSGPFDSWVKTKCWDVADLDLIGVKRQAGKQTEGLFAMNGKYVGKAVIATNSAIKDRLWKRVQQAKGGPPEACRRRWSPRMSNGSGPVSRLA
;
A
#
# COMPACT_ATOMS: atom_id res chain seq x y z
N MET A 1 -2.22 0.51 5.48
CA MET A 1 -1.42 -0.56 6.07
C MET A 1 -1.38 -1.73 5.10
N VAL A 2 -0.47 -1.65 4.14
CA VAL A 2 0.09 -2.86 3.53
C VAL A 2 1.51 -2.90 4.08
N PHE A 3 1.69 -3.56 5.22
CA PHE A 3 3.04 -4.01 5.58
C PHE A 3 3.56 -4.85 4.41
N GLY A 4 4.86 -4.80 4.11
CA GLY A 4 5.47 -5.75 3.18
C GLY A 4 5.02 -7.15 3.57
N SER A 5 4.21 -7.78 2.71
CA SER A 5 3.34 -8.91 3.11
C SER A 5 4.11 -10.07 3.73
N SER A 6 5.39 -10.22 3.40
CA SER A 6 6.30 -11.26 3.90
C SER A 6 6.53 -11.22 5.42
N VAL A 7 6.80 -10.05 6.02
CA VAL A 7 7.13 -9.96 7.46
C VAL A 7 5.88 -10.19 8.30
N MET A 8 4.76 -9.58 7.89
CA MET A 8 3.47 -9.79 8.57
C MET A 8 3.02 -11.26 8.44
N HIS A 9 3.17 -11.86 7.25
CA HIS A 9 2.84 -13.26 7.03
C HIS A 9 3.72 -14.20 7.87
N SER A 10 5.03 -13.94 7.96
CA SER A 10 5.94 -14.70 8.82
C SER A 10 5.57 -14.58 10.30
N ARG A 11 5.26 -13.37 10.79
CA ARG A 11 4.81 -13.17 12.17
C ARG A 11 3.48 -13.86 12.47
N MET A 12 2.52 -13.79 11.55
CA MET A 12 1.23 -14.50 11.69
C MET A 12 1.37 -16.02 11.69
N ALA A 13 2.31 -16.57 10.92
CA ALA A 13 2.47 -18.02 10.79
C ALA A 13 3.35 -18.64 11.88
N TRP A 14 4.37 -17.92 12.37
CA TRP A 14 5.43 -18.52 13.17
C TRP A 14 5.80 -17.76 14.46
N ASN A 15 5.35 -16.52 14.64
CA ASN A 15 5.70 -15.68 15.81
C ASN A 15 4.48 -14.86 16.27
N ALA A 16 3.36 -15.55 16.52
CA ALA A 16 2.10 -14.91 16.86
C ALA A 16 2.18 -14.11 18.17
N GLU A 17 3.07 -14.49 19.08
CA GLU A 17 3.39 -13.79 20.32
C GLU A 17 3.98 -12.39 20.11
N GLN A 18 4.50 -12.08 18.92
CA GLN A 18 4.99 -10.75 18.55
C GLN A 18 3.89 -9.85 17.95
N LEU A 19 2.65 -10.35 17.85
CA LEU A 19 1.54 -9.58 17.33
C LEU A 19 0.81 -8.85 18.44
N ALA A 20 0.49 -7.58 18.19
CA ALA A 20 -0.45 -6.81 18.98
C ALA A 20 -1.74 -6.57 18.19
N PHE A 21 -2.87 -6.72 18.86
CA PHE A 21 -4.17 -6.31 18.35
C PHE A 21 -4.49 -4.89 18.83
N VAL A 22 -4.41 -3.92 17.92
CA VAL A 22 -4.72 -2.52 18.24
C VAL A 22 -6.20 -2.24 17.96
N ALA A 23 -7.02 -2.26 19.01
CA ALA A 23 -8.45 -2.01 18.93
C ALA A 23 -8.75 -0.50 18.71
N PHE A 24 -9.60 -0.19 17.74
CA PHE A 24 -9.89 1.19 17.33
C PHE A 24 -11.37 1.60 17.37
N ASP A 25 -12.29 0.65 17.51
CA ASP A 25 -13.74 0.88 17.66
C ASP A 25 -14.38 -0.32 18.39
N ILE A 26 -15.60 -0.14 18.90
CA ILE A 26 -16.42 -1.20 19.48
C ILE A 26 -17.81 -1.16 18.84
N LEU A 27 -18.21 -2.26 18.23
CA LEU A 27 -19.48 -2.33 17.48
C LEU A 27 -20.58 -3.02 18.27
N HIS A 28 -20.22 -3.96 19.14
CA HIS A 28 -21.15 -4.69 20.00
C HIS A 28 -20.56 -4.88 21.40
N LYS A 29 -21.40 -4.90 22.42
CA LYS A 29 -21.03 -5.24 23.80
C LYS A 29 -22.19 -5.91 24.50
N ASN A 30 -21.99 -7.11 25.05
CA ASN A 30 -22.99 -7.84 25.85
C ASN A 30 -24.37 -7.93 25.17
N GLY A 31 -24.41 -8.33 23.89
CA GLY A 31 -25.64 -8.45 23.11
C GLY A 31 -26.22 -7.13 22.58
N GLN A 32 -25.66 -5.98 22.94
CA GLN A 32 -26.12 -4.68 22.44
C GLN A 32 -25.34 -4.25 21.19
N ASP A 33 -26.05 -3.87 20.14
CA ASP A 33 -25.48 -3.19 18.97
C ASP A 33 -25.21 -1.71 19.29
N LEU A 34 -23.96 -1.29 19.12
CA LEU A 34 -23.49 0.07 19.42
C LEU A 34 -23.31 0.92 18.16
N ARG A 35 -23.54 0.37 16.96
CA ARG A 35 -23.23 1.05 15.69
C ARG A 35 -23.96 2.38 15.51
N SER A 36 -25.16 2.53 16.06
CA SER A 36 -25.93 3.80 16.03
C SER A 36 -25.38 4.90 16.94
N ARG A 37 -24.57 4.54 17.94
CA ARG A 37 -23.97 5.50 18.89
C ARG A 37 -22.91 6.36 18.24
N ARG A 38 -22.62 7.53 18.83
CA ARG A 38 -21.59 8.44 18.34
C ARG A 38 -20.21 7.81 18.48
N ALA A 39 -19.29 8.10 17.55
CA ALA A 39 -17.94 7.54 17.58
C ALA A 39 -17.20 7.82 18.90
N ILE A 40 -17.38 9.01 19.48
CA ILE A 40 -16.77 9.35 20.78
C ILE A 40 -17.30 8.50 21.95
N GLU A 41 -18.60 8.18 21.95
CA GLU A 41 -19.23 7.32 22.96
C GLU A 41 -18.71 5.89 22.84
N ARG A 42 -18.60 5.37 21.61
CA ARG A 42 -18.01 4.05 21.36
C ARG A 42 -16.55 4.00 21.79
N LYS A 43 -15.77 5.06 21.56
CA LYS A 43 -14.37 5.15 21.99
C LYS A 43 -14.19 5.14 23.50
N ALA A 44 -15.09 5.77 24.25
CA ALA A 44 -15.11 5.71 25.71
C ALA A 44 -15.44 4.29 26.21
N LEU A 45 -16.48 3.66 25.64
CA LEU A 45 -16.85 2.28 25.97
C LEU A 45 -15.75 1.27 25.66
N LEU A 46 -15.03 1.47 24.54
CA LEU A 46 -13.87 0.66 24.17
C LEU A 46 -12.71 0.86 25.15
N TRP A 47 -12.44 2.11 25.56
CA TRP A 47 -11.39 2.40 26.54
C TRP A 47 -11.66 1.67 27.85
N ASP A 48 -12.88 1.72 28.38
CA ASP A 48 -13.23 1.02 29.61
C ASP A 48 -13.08 -0.51 29.51
N LEU A 49 -13.23 -1.07 28.31
CA LEU A 49 -13.04 -2.49 28.05
C LEU A 49 -11.56 -2.87 27.95
N VAL A 50 -10.74 -2.03 27.33
CA VAL A 50 -9.33 -2.33 27.02
C VAL A 50 -8.37 -1.86 28.11
N LYS A 51 -8.69 -0.83 28.89
CA LYS A 51 -7.83 -0.30 29.96
C LYS A 51 -7.35 -1.33 31.00
N PRO A 52 -8.12 -2.38 31.38
CA PRO A 52 -7.64 -3.38 32.33
C PRO A 52 -6.91 -4.54 31.63
N ALA A 53 -6.86 -4.56 30.29
CA ALA A 53 -6.18 -5.62 29.57
C ALA A 53 -4.67 -5.46 29.67
N GLU A 54 -3.99 -6.55 30.01
CA GLU A 54 -2.53 -6.65 29.98
C GLU A 54 -2.11 -7.43 28.74
N GLY A 55 -0.97 -7.06 28.12
CA GLY A 55 -0.38 -7.80 27.00
C GLY A 55 -0.76 -7.28 25.61
N ILE A 56 -1.26 -8.15 24.74
CA ILE A 56 -1.26 -7.94 23.28
C ILE A 56 -2.42 -7.08 22.75
N ILE A 57 -3.43 -6.74 23.57
CA ILE A 57 -4.55 -5.91 23.14
C ILE A 57 -4.29 -4.46 23.52
N LEU A 58 -4.13 -3.60 22.51
CA LEU A 58 -3.81 -2.19 22.68
C LEU A 58 -4.99 -1.30 22.28
N TYR A 59 -5.17 -0.17 22.98
CA TYR A 59 -6.13 0.85 22.60
C TYR A 59 -5.49 1.84 21.61
N SER A 60 -6.09 2.01 20.44
CA SER A 60 -5.69 3.08 19.51
C SER A 60 -6.09 4.44 20.07
N GLN A 61 -5.17 5.20 20.66
CA GLN A 61 -5.49 6.55 21.17
C GLN A 61 -5.90 7.52 20.05
N HIS A 62 -6.65 8.56 20.43
CA HIS A 62 -7.05 9.63 19.52
C HIS A 62 -6.73 10.98 20.13
N VAL A 63 -6.62 11.99 19.27
CA VAL A 63 -6.45 13.39 19.66
C VAL A 63 -7.54 14.23 19.00
N GLU A 64 -7.79 15.41 19.57
CA GLU A 64 -8.57 16.46 18.92
C GLU A 64 -7.61 17.43 18.21
N GLY A 65 -8.03 18.02 17.08
CA GLY A 65 -7.16 18.87 16.26
C GLY A 65 -6.23 18.06 15.33
N GLY A 66 -6.64 17.87 14.07
CA GLY A 66 -5.97 16.93 13.16
C GLY A 66 -4.71 17.44 12.47
N ALA A 67 -4.56 18.76 12.25
CA ALA A 67 -3.47 19.31 11.43
C ALA A 67 -2.10 19.21 12.12
N GLU A 68 -2.02 19.63 13.38
CA GLU A 68 -0.77 19.54 14.17
C GLU A 68 -0.37 18.08 14.42
N PHE A 69 -1.36 17.23 14.71
CA PHE A 69 -1.13 15.79 14.86
C PHE A 69 -0.55 15.19 13.58
N PHE A 70 -1.06 15.56 12.41
CA PHE A 70 -0.53 15.11 11.13
C PHE A 70 0.94 15.50 10.93
N GLY A 71 1.31 16.75 11.28
CA GLY A 71 2.72 17.19 11.23
C GLY A 71 3.63 16.43 12.21
N GLY A 72 3.10 15.91 13.32
CA GLY A 72 3.80 14.98 14.19
C GLY A 72 3.96 13.59 13.58
N VAL A 73 2.88 13.04 13.02
CA VAL A 73 2.85 11.74 12.33
C VAL A 73 3.86 11.68 11.20
N GLU A 74 3.96 12.75 10.40
CA GLU A 74 4.93 12.86 9.30
C GLU A 74 6.38 12.90 9.80
N ARG A 75 6.68 13.73 10.82
CA ARG A 75 8.02 13.78 11.42
C ARG A 75 8.48 12.45 12.04
N MET A 76 7.54 11.62 12.48
CA MET A 76 7.81 10.29 13.02
C MET A 76 7.96 9.21 11.92
N GLY A 77 7.83 9.55 10.64
CA GLY A 77 7.92 8.60 9.54
C GLY A 77 6.80 7.55 9.52
N LEU A 78 5.62 7.89 10.06
CA LEU A 78 4.47 6.99 10.09
C LEU A 78 3.69 7.05 8.77
N GLU A 79 2.89 6.00 8.46
CA GLU A 79 2.11 5.92 7.20
C GLU A 79 1.14 7.11 7.02
N GLY A 80 0.66 7.67 8.13
CA GLY A 80 -0.37 8.71 8.15
C GLY A 80 -1.36 8.54 9.29
N MET A 81 -2.52 9.15 9.16
CA MET A 81 -3.58 9.15 10.18
C MET A 81 -4.95 8.83 9.58
N VAL A 82 -5.90 8.50 10.47
CA VAL A 82 -7.32 8.33 10.13
C VAL A 82 -8.15 9.27 10.98
N SER A 83 -8.77 10.25 10.33
CA SER A 83 -9.70 11.20 10.95
C SER A 83 -11.10 10.60 10.96
N LYS A 84 -11.76 10.58 12.12
CA LYS A 84 -13.14 10.10 12.26
C LYS A 84 -14.04 11.23 12.76
N ARG A 85 -15.20 11.45 12.13
CA ARG A 85 -16.18 12.44 12.62
C ARG A 85 -16.70 12.01 14.00
N ARG A 86 -16.46 12.83 15.02
CA ARG A 86 -16.76 12.60 16.44
C ARG A 86 -18.17 12.05 16.70
N ASN A 87 -19.17 12.64 16.04
CA ASN A 87 -20.59 12.35 16.26
C ASN A 87 -21.17 11.34 15.25
N SER A 88 -20.35 10.72 14.41
CA SER A 88 -20.84 9.79 13.39
C SER A 88 -21.20 8.41 13.96
N PRO A 89 -22.33 7.81 13.51
CA PRO A 89 -22.55 6.39 13.72
C PRO A 89 -21.56 5.57 12.89
N TYR A 90 -21.38 4.30 13.25
CA TYR A 90 -20.67 3.34 12.42
C TYR A 90 -21.59 2.86 11.29
N ARG A 91 -21.09 2.89 10.06
CA ARG A 91 -21.76 2.30 8.90
C ARG A 91 -20.77 1.45 8.11
N SER A 92 -21.19 0.26 7.73
CA SER A 92 -20.41 -0.59 6.82
C SER A 92 -20.52 -0.06 5.38
N GLY A 93 -19.45 -0.18 4.60
CA GLY A 93 -19.40 0.28 3.21
C GLY A 93 -18.86 1.70 3.04
N PRO A 94 -19.00 2.29 1.84
CA PRO A 94 -18.51 3.63 1.54
C PRO A 94 -19.18 4.68 2.43
N PHE A 95 -18.40 5.39 3.22
CA PHE A 95 -18.92 6.41 4.15
C PHE A 95 -17.85 7.47 4.46
N ASP A 96 -18.21 8.74 4.28
CA ASP A 96 -17.27 9.88 4.36
C ASP A 96 -17.00 10.37 5.80
N SER A 97 -17.37 9.58 6.81
CA SER A 97 -17.06 9.95 8.19
C SER A 97 -15.62 9.60 8.57
N TRP A 98 -14.94 8.76 7.79
CA TRP A 98 -13.57 8.31 8.01
C TRP A 98 -12.69 8.75 6.84
N VAL A 99 -11.73 9.61 7.11
CA VAL A 99 -10.80 10.12 6.11
C VAL A 99 -9.41 9.63 6.46
N LYS A 100 -8.79 8.91 5.53
CA LYS A 100 -7.39 8.52 5.65
C LYS A 100 -6.50 9.55 4.97
N THR A 101 -5.61 10.14 5.74
CA THR A 101 -4.57 11.04 5.24
C THR A 101 -3.24 10.30 5.34
N LYS A 102 -2.53 10.14 4.22
CA LYS A 102 -1.23 9.48 4.17
C LYS A 102 -0.12 10.52 4.16
N CYS A 103 0.98 10.21 4.84
CA CYS A 103 2.25 10.88 4.59
C CYS A 103 2.81 10.38 3.25
N TRP A 104 3.48 11.25 2.51
CA TRP A 104 4.03 10.92 1.20
C TRP A 104 5.49 11.35 1.14
N ASP A 105 6.33 10.42 0.72
CA ASP A 105 7.69 10.73 0.30
C ASP A 105 7.72 10.92 -1.20
N VAL A 106 8.47 11.93 -1.65
CA VAL A 106 8.70 12.21 -3.06
C VAL A 106 10.17 11.96 -3.36
N ALA A 107 10.43 11.19 -4.41
CA ALA A 107 11.78 10.90 -4.88
C ALA A 107 11.80 10.91 -6.42
N ASP A 108 12.87 11.44 -6.97
CA ASP A 108 13.18 11.31 -8.40
C ASP A 108 13.87 9.97 -8.63
N LEU A 109 13.32 9.18 -9.56
CA LEU A 109 13.78 7.82 -9.86
C LEU A 109 13.95 7.65 -11.37
N ASP A 110 14.97 6.88 -11.74
CA ASP A 110 15.22 6.50 -13.13
C ASP A 110 14.21 5.43 -13.56
N LEU A 111 13.43 5.70 -14.61
CA LEU A 111 12.59 4.68 -15.23
C LEU A 111 13.43 3.82 -16.17
N ILE A 112 13.85 2.66 -15.68
CA ILE A 112 14.74 1.74 -16.42
C ILE A 112 14.00 0.66 -17.22
N GLY A 113 12.67 0.56 -17.06
CA GLY A 113 11.86 -0.37 -17.83
C GLY A 113 10.37 -0.16 -17.63
N VAL A 114 9.57 -0.61 -18.59
CA VAL A 114 8.11 -0.59 -18.54
C VAL A 114 7.55 -1.94 -18.91
N LYS A 115 6.64 -2.46 -18.09
CA LYS A 115 5.89 -3.68 -18.35
C LYS A 115 4.44 -3.34 -18.65
N ARG A 116 3.98 -3.77 -19.82
CA ARG A 116 2.58 -3.66 -20.25
C ARG A 116 2.02 -5.06 -20.52
N GLN A 117 0.84 -5.34 -19.98
CA GLN A 117 0.07 -6.55 -20.29
C GLN A 117 -1.36 -6.11 -20.61
N ALA A 118 -1.96 -6.70 -21.64
CA ALA A 118 -3.34 -6.42 -22.00
C ALA A 118 -4.27 -6.67 -20.79
N GLY A 119 -5.18 -5.73 -20.53
CA GLY A 119 -6.10 -5.80 -19.39
C GLY A 119 -5.47 -5.51 -18.02
N LYS A 120 -4.17 -5.20 -17.92
CA LYS A 120 -3.52 -4.85 -16.64
C LYS A 120 -2.97 -3.43 -16.64
N GLN A 121 -2.78 -2.89 -15.44
CA GLN A 121 -2.13 -1.59 -15.26
C GLN A 121 -0.66 -1.65 -15.68
N THR A 122 -0.14 -0.52 -16.19
CA THR A 122 1.25 -0.41 -16.62
C THR A 122 2.16 -0.30 -15.39
N GLU A 123 3.16 -1.18 -15.31
CA GLU A 123 4.16 -1.17 -14.24
C GLU A 123 5.47 -0.55 -14.78
N GLY A 124 6.02 0.42 -14.04
CA GLY A 124 7.38 0.91 -14.23
C GLY A 124 8.37 0.14 -13.35
N LEU A 125 9.58 -0.05 -13.86
CA LEU A 125 10.74 -0.54 -13.13
C LEU A 125 11.65 0.65 -12.84
N PHE A 126 11.98 0.87 -11.57
CA PHE A 126 12.67 2.07 -11.13
C PHE A 126 14.05 1.76 -10.58
N ALA A 127 14.99 2.66 -10.84
CA ALA A 127 16.31 2.66 -10.25
C ALA A 127 16.62 3.99 -9.57
N MET A 128 17.55 3.95 -8.62
CA MET A 128 18.11 5.12 -7.95
C MET A 128 19.62 4.92 -7.87
N ASN A 129 20.40 5.89 -8.35
CA ASN A 129 21.87 5.80 -8.42
C ASN A 129 22.34 4.51 -9.14
N GLY A 130 21.69 4.18 -10.26
CA GLY A 130 22.01 2.99 -11.07
C GLY A 130 21.61 1.64 -10.46
N LYS A 131 20.99 1.61 -9.27
CA LYS A 131 20.53 0.38 -8.59
C LYS A 131 19.02 0.24 -8.68
N TYR A 132 18.53 -0.96 -8.99
CA TYR A 132 17.10 -1.26 -8.99
C TYR A 132 16.50 -1.10 -7.59
N VAL A 133 15.43 -0.32 -7.46
CA VAL A 133 14.76 -0.05 -6.18
C VAL A 133 13.35 -0.62 -6.10
N GLY A 134 12.78 -1.08 -7.22
CA GLY A 134 11.49 -1.73 -7.22
C GLY A 134 10.66 -1.44 -8.45
N LYS A 135 9.40 -1.88 -8.38
CA LYS A 135 8.40 -1.65 -9.41
C LYS A 135 7.19 -0.96 -8.81
N ALA A 136 6.56 -0.09 -9.59
CA ALA A 136 5.32 0.57 -9.19
C ALA A 136 4.38 0.72 -10.38
N VAL A 137 3.07 0.74 -10.09
CA VAL A 137 2.07 1.06 -11.11
C VAL A 137 2.16 2.55 -11.44
N ILE A 138 2.17 2.85 -12.73
CA ILE A 138 2.10 4.22 -13.23
C ILE A 138 0.63 4.63 -13.30
N ALA A 139 0.12 5.16 -12.20
CA ALA A 139 -1.27 5.57 -12.01
C ALA A 139 -1.53 6.96 -12.61
N THR A 140 -1.43 7.07 -13.93
CA THR A 140 -1.69 8.31 -14.68
C THR A 140 -2.86 8.15 -15.66
N ASN A 141 -3.34 9.28 -16.20
CA ASN A 141 -4.37 9.29 -17.24
C ASN A 141 -3.84 8.70 -18.57
N SER A 142 -4.75 8.38 -19.48
CA SER A 142 -4.40 7.72 -20.76
C SER A 142 -3.42 8.56 -21.61
N ALA A 143 -3.59 9.89 -21.65
CA ALA A 143 -2.72 10.78 -22.42
C ALA A 143 -1.25 10.74 -21.92
N ILE A 144 -1.03 10.74 -20.60
CA ILE A 144 0.31 10.64 -20.02
C ILE A 144 0.90 9.25 -20.28
N LYS A 145 0.10 8.18 -20.18
CA LYS A 145 0.55 6.81 -20.49
C LYS A 145 0.99 6.66 -21.94
N ASP A 146 0.25 7.24 -22.89
CA ASP A 146 0.60 7.16 -24.31
C ASP A 146 1.84 7.98 -24.64
N ARG A 147 1.97 9.17 -24.05
CA ARG A 147 3.19 9.99 -24.16
C ARG A 147 4.41 9.26 -23.60
N LEU A 148 4.27 8.65 -22.43
CA LEU A 148 5.32 7.83 -21.83
C LEU A 148 5.69 6.67 -22.76
N TRP A 149 4.69 5.99 -23.32
CA TRP A 149 4.91 4.86 -24.21
C TRP A 149 5.70 5.23 -25.46
N LYS A 150 5.37 6.36 -26.10
CA LYS A 150 6.13 6.88 -27.24
C LYS A 150 7.60 7.11 -26.89
N ARG A 151 7.88 7.74 -25.74
CA ARG A 151 9.26 7.98 -25.27
C ARG A 151 10.02 6.69 -24.98
N VAL A 152 9.36 5.71 -24.36
CA VAL A 152 9.97 4.40 -24.07
C VAL A 152 10.34 3.66 -25.35
N GLN A 153 9.50 3.72 -26.40
CA GLN A 153 9.83 3.10 -27.69
C GLN A 153 11.01 3.80 -28.38
N GLN A 154 11.07 5.13 -28.31
CA GLN A 154 12.18 5.91 -28.88
C GLN A 154 13.51 5.67 -28.14
N ALA A 155 13.46 5.49 -26.83
CA ALA A 155 14.63 5.27 -25.98
C ALA A 155 15.01 3.78 -25.81
N LYS A 156 14.36 2.88 -26.57
CA LYS A 156 14.54 1.44 -26.42
C LYS A 156 15.92 1.02 -26.88
N GLY A 157 16.82 0.77 -25.93
CA GLY A 157 18.14 0.18 -26.18
C GLY A 157 18.11 -1.34 -26.29
N GLY A 158 19.25 -1.92 -26.68
CA GLY A 158 19.47 -3.37 -26.57
C GLY A 158 19.51 -3.84 -25.11
N PRO A 159 19.34 -5.15 -24.84
CA PRO A 159 19.38 -5.66 -23.48
C PRO A 159 20.71 -5.33 -22.78
N PRO A 160 20.68 -5.04 -21.46
CA PRO A 160 21.88 -4.82 -20.67
C PRO A 160 22.89 -5.96 -20.88
N GLU A 161 24.18 -5.65 -20.97
CA GLU A 161 25.24 -6.64 -21.24
C GLU A 161 25.19 -7.86 -20.30
N ALA A 162 24.84 -7.64 -19.03
CA ALA A 162 24.67 -8.70 -18.04
C ALA A 162 23.59 -9.73 -18.41
N CYS A 163 22.54 -9.33 -19.14
CA CYS A 163 21.50 -10.22 -19.65
C CYS A 163 21.90 -10.95 -20.94
N ARG A 164 22.84 -10.40 -21.74
CA ARG A 164 23.30 -11.05 -22.98
C ARG A 164 24.03 -12.37 -22.72
N ARG A 165 24.75 -12.47 -21.61
CA ARG A 165 25.51 -13.70 -21.26
C ARG A 165 24.65 -14.86 -20.76
N ARG A 166 23.38 -14.63 -20.37
CA ARG A 166 22.50 -15.68 -19.83
C ARG A 166 21.49 -16.24 -20.85
N TRP A 167 21.32 -15.56 -21.98
CA TRP A 167 20.41 -16.00 -23.04
C TRP A 167 21.18 -16.59 -24.22
N SER A 168 21.61 -17.84 -24.06
CA SER A 168 21.90 -18.70 -25.21
C SER A 168 20.58 -19.28 -25.69
N PRO A 169 20.20 -19.17 -26.98
CA PRO A 169 19.05 -19.90 -27.49
C PRO A 169 19.32 -21.39 -27.28
N ARG A 170 18.52 -22.05 -26.44
CA ARG A 170 18.53 -23.52 -26.42
C ARG A 170 18.03 -23.95 -27.79
N MET A 171 18.92 -24.46 -28.64
CA MET A 171 18.53 -25.06 -29.91
C MET A 171 17.61 -26.24 -29.61
N SER A 172 16.31 -26.02 -29.74
CA SER A 172 15.34 -27.10 -29.88
C SER A 172 15.01 -27.24 -31.35
N ASN A 173 15.50 -28.32 -31.96
CA ASN A 173 15.00 -28.83 -33.22
C ASN A 173 13.48 -28.99 -33.14
N GLY A 174 12.73 -28.41 -34.08
CA GLY A 174 11.29 -28.66 -34.21
C GLY A 174 10.50 -27.50 -34.82
N SER A 175 10.58 -27.37 -36.14
CA SER A 175 9.53 -26.95 -37.09
C SER A 175 8.39 -26.00 -36.63
N GLY A 176 8.39 -24.77 -37.18
CA GLY A 176 7.20 -23.92 -37.37
C GLY A 176 7.53 -22.42 -37.46
N PRO A 177 7.10 -21.67 -38.50
CA PRO A 177 7.56 -20.30 -38.71
C PRO A 177 6.78 -19.34 -37.83
N VAL A 178 7.46 -18.57 -36.99
CA VAL A 178 6.89 -17.35 -36.41
C VAL A 178 7.54 -16.18 -37.11
N SER A 179 6.73 -15.46 -37.88
CA SER A 179 7.08 -14.33 -38.72
C SER A 179 7.80 -13.24 -37.93
N ARG A 180 8.92 -12.82 -38.51
CA ARG A 180 9.71 -11.65 -38.15
C ARG A 180 9.18 -10.49 -38.99
N LEU A 181 8.82 -9.36 -38.37
CA LEU A 181 8.59 -8.10 -39.08
C LEU A 181 9.45 -7.00 -38.48
N ALA A 182 9.91 -6.16 -39.40
CA ALA A 182 11.01 -5.20 -39.34
C ALA A 182 10.85 -4.08 -38.30
#